data_AF-A0A923M8Y9-F1
#
_entry.id   AF-A0A923M8Y9-F1
#
_cell.length_a   1.000
_cell.length_b   1.000
_cell.length_c   1.000
_cell.angle_alpha   90.00
_cell.angle_beta   90.00
_cell.angle_gamma   90.00
#
_symmetry.space_group_name_H-M   'P 1'
#
loop_
_entity.id
_entity.type
_entity.pdbx_description
1 polymer ?
#
loop_
_entity_poly.entity_id
_entity_poly.type
_entity_poly.pdbx_seq_one_letter_code
_entity_poly.pdbx_strand_id
1 'polypeptide(L)'
;MDIIELRQLCLGVLHDCSGPATEQLRRRLQCASTPQEIWMARCDMFQLVASQHCQSQAATRINSLLPAFSGWLPERLLAVV
;
A
#
# COMPACT_ATOMS: atom_id res chain seq x y z
N MET A 1 11.34 -8.42 9.29
CA MET A 1 10.46 -7.26 9.13
C MET A 1 9.32 -7.40 10.12
N ASP A 2 8.91 -6.34 10.79
CA ASP A 2 7.71 -6.33 11.63
C ASP A 2 6.53 -5.57 10.97
N ILE A 3 5.39 -5.51 11.66
CA ILE A 3 4.20 -4.81 11.14
C ILE A 3 4.37 -3.29 11.08
N ILE A 4 5.19 -2.71 11.95
CA ILE A 4 5.43 -1.27 11.99
C ILE A 4 6.23 -0.86 10.75
N GLU A 5 7.29 -1.61 10.43
CA GLU A 5 8.07 -1.45 9.20
C GLU A 5 7.20 -1.65 7.95
N LEU A 6 6.33 -2.66 7.94
CA LEU A 6 5.40 -2.92 6.83
C LEU A 6 4.43 -1.74 6.59
N ARG A 7 3.90 -1.14 7.66
CA ARG A 7 3.06 0.07 7.57
C ARG A 7 3.85 1.25 7.00
N GLN A 8 5.08 1.46 7.47
CA GLN A 8 5.91 2.56 6.99
C GLN A 8 6.22 2.45 5.49
N LEU A 9 6.53 1.24 5.00
CA LEU A 9 6.70 0.99 3.56
C LEU A 9 5.44 1.34 2.77
N CYS A 10 4.26 0.95 3.26
CA CYS A 10 2.99 1.26 2.60
C CYS A 10 2.66 2.76 2.65
N LEU A 11 2.96 3.45 3.76
CA LEU A 11 2.83 4.90 3.84
C LEU A 11 3.76 5.62 2.87
N GLY A 12 4.96 5.08 2.61
CA GLY A 12 5.93 5.59 1.65
C GLY A 12 5.43 5.59 0.20
N VAL A 13 4.53 4.67 -0.17
CA VAL A 13 3.87 4.68 -1.50
C VAL A 13 3.14 5.99 -1.76
N LEU A 14 2.61 6.61 -0.70
CA LEU A 14 1.81 7.83 -0.72
C LEU A 14 2.62 9.10 -0.40
N HIS A 15 3.96 9.06 -0.40
CA HIS A 15 4.80 10.17 0.11
C HIS A 15 4.55 11.53 -0.59
N ASP A 16 4.26 11.49 -1.89
CA ASP A 16 4.00 12.66 -2.74
C ASP A 16 2.50 12.79 -3.12
N CYS A 17 1.65 12.00 -2.48
CA CYS A 17 0.20 12.09 -2.61
C CYS A 17 -0.35 13.04 -1.54
N SER A 18 -1.41 13.77 -1.86
CA SER A 18 -2.02 14.77 -0.98
C SER A 18 -3.55 14.73 -1.06
N GLY A 19 -4.20 15.56 -0.24
CA GLY A 19 -5.65 15.70 -0.21
C GLY A 19 -6.38 14.79 0.80
N PRO A 20 -7.68 15.03 1.02
CA PRO A 20 -8.44 14.40 2.10
C PRO A 20 -8.49 12.87 2.03
N ALA A 21 -8.62 12.31 0.82
CA ALA A 21 -8.66 10.87 0.61
C ALA A 21 -7.31 10.20 0.93
N THR A 22 -6.19 10.84 0.56
CA THR A 22 -4.84 10.37 0.92
C THR A 22 -4.65 10.37 2.43
N GLU A 23 -5.07 11.45 3.09
CA GLU A 23 -4.93 11.56 4.54
C GLU A 23 -5.81 10.54 5.29
N GLN A 24 -7.03 10.31 4.81
CA GLN A 24 -7.90 9.25 5.32
C GLN A 24 -7.26 7.87 5.17
N LEU A 25 -6.65 7.57 4.00
CA LEU A 25 -5.98 6.30 3.78
C LEU A 25 -4.75 6.13 4.68
N ARG A 26 -3.94 7.18 4.86
CA ARG A 26 -2.79 7.18 5.79
C ARG A 26 -3.22 6.82 7.21
N ARG A 27 -4.28 7.45 7.72
CA ARG A 27 -4.84 7.10 9.04
C ARG A 27 -5.28 5.64 9.11
N ARG A 28 -5.95 5.14 8.07
CA ARG A 28 -6.39 3.73 8.01
C ARG A 28 -5.19 2.77 8.05
N LEU A 29 -4.11 3.06 7.31
CA LEU A 29 -2.87 2.28 7.31
C LEU A 29 -2.16 2.32 8.67
N GLN A 30 -2.15 3.48 9.34
CA GLN A 30 -1.57 3.61 10.69
C GLN A 30 -2.31 2.76 11.74
N CYS A 31 -3.63 2.63 11.62
CA CYS A 31 -4.45 1.84 12.53
C CYS A 31 -4.52 0.33 12.17
N ALA A 32 -4.11 -0.06 10.96
CA ALA A 32 -4.24 -1.43 10.47
C ALA A 32 -3.38 -2.40 11.29
N SER A 33 -4.00 -3.32 12.02
CA SER A 33 -3.35 -4.21 13.01
C SER A 33 -2.86 -5.53 12.42
N THR A 34 -3.16 -5.81 11.16
CA THR A 34 -2.71 -7.03 10.48
C THR A 34 -2.11 -6.74 9.09
N PRO A 35 -1.15 -7.55 8.61
CA PRO A 35 -0.66 -7.46 7.24
C PRO A 35 -1.79 -7.57 6.20
N GLN A 36 -2.81 -8.39 6.47
CA GLN A 36 -3.95 -8.54 5.57
C GLN A 36 -4.75 -7.25 5.43
N GLU A 37 -5.02 -6.52 6.51
CA GLU A 37 -5.67 -5.21 6.47
C GLU A 37 -4.88 -4.19 5.65
N ILE A 38 -3.55 -4.18 5.80
CA ILE A 38 -2.66 -3.31 5.02
C ILE A 38 -2.72 -3.70 3.54
N TRP A 39 -2.70 -5.00 3.20
CA TRP A 39 -2.75 -5.46 1.82
C TRP A 39 -4.11 -5.22 1.14
N MET A 40 -5.21 -5.25 1.88
CA MET A 40 -6.53 -4.87 1.35
C MET A 40 -6.57 -3.39 0.95
N ALA A 41 -5.76 -2.54 1.57
CA ALA A 41 -5.65 -1.12 1.22
C ALA A 41 -4.87 -0.87 -0.09
N ARG A 42 -4.24 -1.89 -0.71
CA ARG A 42 -3.44 -1.72 -1.93
C ARG A 42 -4.21 -1.15 -3.11
N CYS A 43 -5.49 -1.50 -3.25
CA CYS A 43 -6.33 -0.97 -4.32
C CYS A 43 -6.54 0.54 -4.14
N ASP A 44 -6.80 0.98 -2.91
CA ASP A 44 -6.97 2.40 -2.60
C ASP A 44 -5.64 3.16 -2.77
N MET A 45 -4.52 2.57 -2.36
CA MET A 45 -3.19 3.14 -2.61
C MET A 45 -2.95 3.29 -4.12
N PHE A 46 -3.25 2.26 -4.91
CA PHE A 46 -3.13 2.29 -6.36
C PHE A 46 -3.96 3.41 -6.97
N GLN A 47 -5.24 3.50 -6.63
CA GLN A 47 -6.15 4.50 -7.20
C GLN A 47 -5.73 5.93 -6.84
N LEU A 48 -5.25 6.15 -5.61
CA LEU A 48 -4.77 7.46 -5.18
C LEU A 48 -3.48 7.88 -5.88
N VAL A 49 -2.52 6.97 -6.03
CA VAL A 49 -1.29 7.25 -6.80
C VAL A 49 -1.64 7.47 -8.28
N ALA A 50 -2.51 6.64 -8.86
CA ALA A 50 -2.88 6.73 -10.27
C ALA A 50 -3.61 8.04 -10.61
N SER A 51 -4.46 8.53 -9.70
CA SER A 51 -5.22 9.77 -9.89
C SER A 51 -4.38 11.04 -9.75
N GLN A 52 -3.30 11.00 -8.98
CA GLN A 52 -2.39 12.14 -8.79
C GLN A 52 -1.16 12.09 -9.70
N HIS A 53 -0.80 10.90 -10.17
CA HIS A 53 0.34 10.66 -11.05
C HIS A 53 -0.13 9.95 -12.32
N CYS A 54 0.11 8.64 -12.43
CA CYS A 54 -0.36 7.80 -13.53
C CYS A 54 -0.40 6.32 -13.11
N GLN A 55 -1.12 5.50 -13.89
CA GLN A 55 -1.27 4.07 -13.61
C GLN A 55 0.07 3.31 -13.58
N SER A 56 1.01 3.67 -14.44
CA SER A 56 2.34 3.02 -14.49
C SER A 56 3.14 3.25 -13.19
N GLN A 57 3.11 4.47 -12.65
CA GLN A 57 3.74 4.76 -11.36
C GLN A 57 3.03 4.06 -10.20
N ALA A 58 1.69 4.01 -10.22
CA ALA A 58 0.90 3.30 -9.22
C ALA A 58 1.25 1.80 -9.20
N ALA A 59 1.24 1.14 -10.37
CA ALA A 59 1.61 -0.27 -10.51
C ALA A 59 3.03 -0.51 -9.99
N THR A 60 4.00 0.31 -10.40
CA THR A 60 5.40 0.18 -9.97
C THR A 60 5.53 0.23 -8.44
N ARG A 61 4.89 1.22 -7.80
CA ARG A 61 4.97 1.38 -6.34
C ARG A 61 4.28 0.23 -5.61
N ILE A 62 3.09 -0.18 -6.03
CA ILE A 62 2.36 -1.29 -5.38
C ILE A 62 3.10 -2.62 -5.57
N ASN A 63 3.59 -2.89 -6.77
CA ASN A 63 4.31 -4.13 -7.07
C ASN A 63 5.65 -4.21 -6.32
N SER A 64 6.29 -3.07 -6.03
CA SER A 64 7.49 -3.04 -5.17
C SER A 64 7.23 -3.47 -3.72
N LEU A 65 5.97 -3.48 -3.26
CA LEU A 65 5.60 -3.99 -1.93
C LEU A 65 5.50 -5.51 -1.87
N LEU A 66 5.34 -6.22 -2.99
CA LEU A 66 5.12 -7.68 -3.02
C LEU A 66 6.16 -8.47 -2.18
N PRO A 67 7.48 -8.19 -2.26
CA PRO A 67 8.46 -8.90 -1.46
C PRO A 67 8.28 -8.68 0.05
N ALA A 68 7.81 -7.49 0.47
CA ALA A 68 7.59 -7.16 1.87
C ALA A 68 6.39 -7.91 2.48
N PHE A 69 5.42 -8.32 1.66
CA PHE A 69 4.28 -9.13 2.08
C PHE A 69 4.52 -10.64 1.95
N SER A 70 5.63 -11.05 1.32
CA SER A 70 6.02 -12.46 1.26
C SER A 70 6.26 -13.01 2.67
N GLY A 71 5.70 -14.18 2.97
CA GLY A 71 5.73 -14.79 4.30
C GLY A 71 4.67 -14.26 5.29
N TRP A 72 4.02 -13.14 5.00
CA TRP A 72 2.87 -12.66 5.78
C TRP A 72 1.53 -13.12 5.21
N LEU A 73 1.46 -13.24 3.89
CA LEU A 73 0.24 -13.61 3.17
C LEU A 73 0.51 -14.82 2.27
N PRO A 74 -0.51 -15.66 2.02
CA PRO A 74 -0.43 -16.70 1.00
C PRO A 74 -0.12 -16.10 -0.38
N GLU A 75 0.75 -16.77 -1.15
CA GLU A 75 1.18 -16.30 -2.48
C GLU A 75 0.01 -16.01 -3.44
N ARG A 76 -1.08 -16.79 -3.35
CA ARG A 76 -2.30 -16.57 -4.15
C ARG A 76 -2.94 -15.18 -3.94
N LEU A 77 -2.65 -14.51 -2.84
CA LEU A 77 -3.13 -13.16 -2.55
C LEU A 77 -2.17 -12.08 -3.05
N LEU A 78 -0.92 -12.44 -3.36
CA LEU A 78 0.15 -11.54 -3.80
C LEU A 78 0.22 -11.54 -5.33
N ALA A 79 -0.80 -10.96 -5.96
CA ALA A 79 -0.82 -10.75 -7.40
C ALA A 79 -0.28 -9.36 -7.75
N VAL A 80 0.47 -9.30 -8.86
CA VAL A 80 0.88 -8.06 -9.51
C VAL A 80 -0.36 -7.30 -9.97
N VAL A 81 -0.37 -5.99 -9.77
CA VAL A 81 -1.39 -5.06 -10.29
C VAL A 81 -0.93 -4.45 -11.60
#